data_AF-A0A3B0IZW9-F1
#
_entry.id   AF-A0A3B0IZW9-F1
#
_cell.length_a   1.000
_cell.length_b   1.000
_cell.length_c   1.000
_cell.angle_alpha   90.00
_cell.angle_beta   90.00
_cell.angle_gamma   90.00
#
_symmetry.space_group_name_H-M   'P 1'
#
loop_
_entity.id
_entity.type
_entity.pdbx_description
1 polymer ?
#
loop_
_entity_poly.entity_id
_entity_poly.type
_entity_poly.pdbx_seq_one_letter_code
_entity_poly.pdbx_strand_id
1 'polypeptide(L)'
;MPVSAKLKKFSNTIPITKEQQEEDEKQLDEPIEGETTTEAAAEGAAEDAEENEDEKAPRKLLGKRAGKPSLTDIDQDLKKKKLEANKKKYVAKVFEKPVKHDVLRLPHSRLDLRRYYVNDDVVKARTSPFYENERNTITVPLIFLHFPLFDHRQHSIFQYSLMGGVLAHELSHAFEHEGILFDADGNESPVGLQIRDTKAFQNAIKCAAQTPAVSLKERLADLNGLQLAYDTFFGLDHNSQLYTYRPYAFESEFQAPQLFHLSYAQFFCGILPPVLGHDRDDVRVNVNVANLRQFSLDFKCPPPAVQSPPVCELWRPTASSILVSA
;
A
#
# COMPACT_ATOMS: atom_id res chain seq x y z
N MET A 1 15.66 19.43 27.79
CA MET A 1 15.96 17.99 27.89
C MET A 1 15.65 17.35 26.54
N PRO A 2 16.60 16.74 25.83
CA PRO A 2 16.32 16.10 24.55
C PRO A 2 15.83 14.66 24.80
N VAL A 3 14.57 14.38 24.48
CA VAL A 3 14.04 13.01 24.50
C VAL A 3 14.38 12.37 23.17
N SER A 4 15.43 11.55 23.16
CA SER A 4 15.75 10.66 22.05
C SER A 4 14.71 9.53 22.02
N ALA A 5 13.72 9.64 21.13
CA ALA A 5 12.81 8.54 20.84
C ALA A 5 13.52 7.54 19.92
N LYS A 6 14.03 6.44 20.50
CA LYS A 6 14.48 5.29 19.72
C LYS A 6 13.26 4.66 19.03
N LEU A 7 13.20 4.78 17.70
CA LEU A 7 12.28 4.06 16.83
C LEU A 7 12.39 2.55 17.10
N LYS A 8 11.32 1.95 17.64
CA LYS A 8 11.17 0.50 17.67
C LYS A 8 10.92 0.03 16.24
N LYS A 9 11.75 -0.91 15.77
CA LYS A 9 11.49 -1.65 14.53
C LYS A 9 10.14 -2.36 14.68
N PHE A 10 9.15 -1.98 13.88
CA PHE A 10 7.93 -2.76 13.72
C PHE A 10 8.16 -3.80 12.62
N SER A 11 8.01 -5.07 12.99
CA SER A 11 8.04 -6.22 12.10
C SER A 11 6.62 -6.49 11.58
N ASN A 12 6.49 -6.86 10.30
CA ASN A 12 5.23 -7.15 9.59
C ASN A 12 4.57 -8.47 10.04
N THR A 13 4.40 -8.66 11.33
CA THR A 13 3.65 -9.78 11.90
C THR A 13 2.64 -9.19 12.89
N ILE A 14 1.43 -9.77 12.91
CA ILE A 14 0.33 -9.42 13.82
C ILE A 14 0.93 -9.15 15.22
N PRO A 15 0.52 -8.07 15.93
CA PRO A 15 1.12 -7.74 17.22
C PRO A 15 0.92 -8.89 18.20
N ILE A 16 1.99 -9.66 18.41
CA ILE A 16 2.13 -10.61 19.50
C ILE A 16 2.18 -9.76 20.77
N THR A 17 1.50 -10.17 21.85
CA THR A 17 1.64 -9.47 23.13
C THR A 17 3.10 -9.52 23.58
N LYS A 18 3.56 -8.52 24.34
CA LYS A 18 4.94 -8.53 24.86
C LYS A 18 5.23 -9.80 25.65
N GLU A 19 4.25 -10.30 26.41
CA GLU A 19 4.41 -11.55 27.17
C GLU A 19 4.72 -12.73 26.24
N GLN A 20 4.04 -12.82 25.10
CA GLN A 20 4.18 -13.95 24.19
C GLN A 20 5.46 -13.86 23.35
N GLN A 21 5.96 -12.65 23.09
CA GLN A 21 7.29 -12.46 22.53
C GLN A 21 8.40 -12.84 23.54
N GLU A 22 8.24 -12.46 24.80
CA GLU A 22 9.19 -12.80 25.88
C GLU A 22 9.20 -14.30 26.21
N GLU A 23 8.06 -14.99 26.13
CA GLU A 23 7.97 -16.45 26.24
C GLU A 23 8.67 -17.17 25.07
N ASP A 24 8.43 -16.71 23.84
CA ASP A 24 9.02 -17.32 22.65
C ASP A 24 10.55 -17.08 22.57
N GLU A 25 11.03 -15.93 23.06
CA GLU A 25 12.47 -15.65 23.22
C GLU A 25 13.10 -16.54 24.30
N LYS A 26 12.40 -16.81 25.41
CA LYS A 26 12.86 -17.77 26.43
C LYS A 26 12.99 -19.19 25.87
N GLN A 27 12.05 -19.66 25.06
CA GLN A 27 12.11 -20.99 24.42
C GLN A 27 13.27 -21.15 23.42
N LEU A 28 13.79 -20.06 22.87
CA LEU A 28 14.96 -20.06 21.98
C LEU A 28 16.29 -20.11 22.74
N ASP A 29 16.29 -19.74 24.02
CA ASP A 29 17.46 -19.69 24.89
C ASP A 29 17.47 -20.82 25.94
N GLU A 30 16.44 -21.68 25.99
CA GLU A 30 16.46 -22.91 26.78
C GLU A 30 17.57 -23.87 26.29
N PRO A 31 18.40 -24.43 27.21
CA PRO A 31 19.42 -25.42 26.86
C PRO A 31 18.79 -26.62 26.13
N ILE A 32 19.44 -27.10 25.06
CA ILE A 32 19.07 -28.37 24.43
C ILE A 32 19.53 -29.48 25.38
N GLU A 33 18.70 -29.84 26.35
CA GLU A 33 18.92 -31.03 27.15
C GLU A 33 18.52 -32.27 26.34
N GLY A 34 19.55 -32.91 25.74
CA GLY A 34 19.59 -34.35 25.47
C GLY A 34 18.49 -34.97 24.62
N GLU A 35 18.59 -34.84 23.29
CA GLU A 35 18.15 -35.91 22.39
C GLU A 35 19.41 -36.58 21.79
N THR A 36 20.04 -37.44 22.59
CA THR A 36 20.95 -38.47 22.09
C THR A 36 20.30 -39.84 22.25
N THR A 37 20.59 -40.71 21.29
CA THR A 37 20.16 -42.12 21.12
C THR A 37 18.77 -42.24 20.45
N THR A 38 18.58 -42.91 19.31
CA THR A 38 19.26 -44.07 18.72
C THR A 38 19.04 -44.10 17.20
N GLU A 39 20.09 -43.99 16.39
CA GLU A 39 20.19 -44.65 15.07
C GLU A 39 21.62 -44.48 14.53
N ALA A 40 22.52 -45.30 15.05
CA ALA A 40 23.79 -45.60 14.42
C ALA A 40 24.12 -47.06 14.71
N ALA A 41 23.77 -47.93 13.76
CA ALA A 41 24.35 -49.24 13.66
C ALA A 41 24.61 -49.57 12.18
N ALA A 42 25.88 -49.81 11.92
CA ALA A 42 26.48 -50.52 10.80
C ALA A 42 27.10 -49.68 9.66
N GLU A 43 28.35 -50.09 9.38
CA GLU A 43 29.26 -49.72 8.29
C GLU A 43 30.06 -48.42 8.51
N GLY A 44 31.39 -48.40 8.64
CA GLY A 44 32.40 -49.43 8.44
C GLY A 44 33.69 -48.79 7.91
N ALA A 45 34.68 -48.65 8.80
CA ALA A 45 36.14 -48.67 8.61
C ALA A 45 36.88 -47.57 7.80
N ALA A 46 38.02 -47.16 8.41
CA ALA A 46 39.31 -46.72 7.83
C ALA A 46 39.36 -45.31 7.19
N GLU A 47 40.37 -44.46 7.36
CA GLU A 47 41.74 -44.59 7.86
C GLU A 47 42.34 -43.18 8.10
N ASP A 48 43.31 -43.09 9.03
CA ASP A 48 44.48 -42.19 9.16
C ASP A 48 44.30 -40.65 9.21
N ALA A 49 44.56 -39.95 10.31
CA ALA A 49 45.83 -39.75 11.06
C ALA A 49 46.90 -39.00 10.25
N GLU A 50 47.17 -37.74 10.62
CA GLU A 50 48.48 -37.36 11.16
C GLU A 50 48.52 -35.91 11.66
N GLU A 51 49.16 -35.78 12.82
CA GLU A 51 49.45 -34.60 13.62
C GLU A 51 50.56 -33.74 12.97
N ASN A 52 50.66 -32.47 13.38
CA ASN A 52 51.89 -32.02 14.04
C ASN A 52 51.73 -30.64 14.70
N GLU A 53 52.28 -30.59 15.92
CA GLU A 53 52.34 -29.49 16.88
C GLU A 53 53.56 -28.55 16.65
N ASP A 54 53.67 -27.56 17.55
CA ASP A 54 54.81 -26.69 17.89
C ASP A 54 54.95 -25.36 17.10
N GLU A 55 55.20 -24.17 17.68
CA GLU A 55 55.75 -23.83 18.99
C GLU A 55 55.42 -22.36 19.43
N LYS A 56 55.54 -22.14 20.76
CA LYS A 56 55.31 -20.99 21.67
C LYS A 56 55.67 -19.55 21.25
N ALA A 57 54.88 -18.57 21.76
CA ALA A 57 55.35 -17.47 22.66
C ALA A 57 54.19 -16.57 23.19
N PRO A 58 54.34 -15.91 24.37
CA PRO A 58 53.23 -15.61 25.28
C PRO A 58 52.77 -14.15 25.28
N ARG A 59 51.47 -13.87 25.54
CA ARG A 59 51.04 -12.52 26.00
C ARG A 59 49.68 -12.48 26.70
N LYS A 60 49.75 -12.04 27.97
CA LYS A 60 48.77 -11.29 28.78
C LYS A 60 47.40 -11.92 29.09
N LEU A 61 47.27 -12.34 30.35
CA LEU A 61 46.00 -12.36 31.09
C LEU A 61 45.39 -10.94 31.12
N LEU A 62 44.24 -10.77 30.48
CA LEU A 62 43.38 -9.59 30.61
C LEU A 62 41.91 -10.01 30.49
N GLY A 63 41.20 -9.97 31.62
CA GLY A 63 39.78 -9.63 31.73
C GLY A 63 38.76 -10.62 31.16
N LYS A 64 38.00 -11.25 32.05
CA LYS A 64 36.79 -12.04 31.76
C LYS A 64 35.84 -11.28 30.81
N ARG A 65 35.77 -11.71 29.54
CA ARG A 65 34.57 -11.51 28.71
C ARG A 65 33.74 -12.78 28.85
N ALA A 66 32.56 -12.66 29.45
CA ALA A 66 31.52 -13.67 29.30
C ALA A 66 31.04 -13.62 27.84
N GLY A 67 31.77 -14.31 26.96
CA GLY A 67 31.32 -14.62 25.62
C GLY A 67 30.19 -15.64 25.73
N LYS A 68 29.12 -15.44 24.97
CA LYS A 68 28.07 -16.45 24.81
C LYS A 68 28.74 -17.78 24.40
N PRO A 69 28.31 -18.93 24.93
CA PRO A 69 28.88 -20.23 24.53
C PRO A 69 28.86 -20.36 23.00
N SER A 70 29.95 -20.83 22.40
CA SER A 70 29.94 -21.19 20.98
C SER A 70 29.06 -22.43 20.83
N LEU A 71 27.91 -22.27 20.19
CA LEU A 71 27.02 -23.37 19.84
C LEU A 71 27.77 -24.31 18.90
N THR A 72 27.69 -25.62 19.16
CA THR A 72 28.19 -26.63 18.22
C THR A 72 27.41 -26.56 16.90
N ASP A 73 27.93 -27.15 15.82
CA ASP A 73 27.24 -27.14 14.52
C ASP A 73 25.84 -27.80 14.61
N ILE A 74 25.68 -28.79 15.49
CA ILE A 74 24.40 -29.45 15.79
C ILE A 74 23.44 -28.47 16.48
N ASP A 75 23.92 -27.72 17.47
CA ASP A 75 23.11 -26.72 18.17
C ASP A 75 22.70 -25.57 17.24
N GLN A 76 23.57 -25.19 16.30
CA GLN A 76 23.26 -24.18 15.28
C GLN A 76 22.19 -24.68 14.30
N ASP A 77 22.26 -25.94 13.87
CA ASP A 77 21.24 -26.55 13.01
C ASP A 77 19.90 -26.68 13.74
N LEU A 78 19.89 -27.11 15.00
CA LEU A 78 18.68 -27.15 15.82
C LEU A 78 18.07 -25.76 16.01
N LYS A 79 18.91 -24.74 16.29
CA LYS A 79 18.45 -23.36 16.40
C LYS A 79 17.87 -22.84 15.08
N LYS A 80 18.48 -23.20 13.94
CA LYS A 80 17.98 -22.86 12.61
C LYS A 80 16.65 -23.56 12.32
N LYS A 81 16.50 -24.84 12.66
CA LYS A 81 15.23 -25.59 12.55
C LYS A 81 14.14 -25.00 13.45
N LYS A 82 14.44 -24.67 14.70
CA LYS A 82 13.51 -23.97 15.62
C LYS A 82 13.11 -22.60 15.07
N LEU A 83 14.05 -21.84 14.50
CA LEU A 83 13.76 -20.56 13.85
C LEU A 83 12.84 -20.72 12.63
N GLU A 84 13.08 -21.72 11.77
CA GLU A 84 12.22 -22.04 10.62
C GLU A 84 10.82 -22.50 11.06
N ALA A 85 10.71 -23.28 12.14
CA ALA A 85 9.43 -23.66 12.73
C ALA A 85 8.67 -22.45 13.31
N ASN A 86 9.37 -21.55 14.01
CA ASN A 86 8.79 -20.31 14.54
C ASN A 86 8.41 -19.32 13.43
N LYS A 87 9.14 -19.23 12.31
CA LYS A 87 8.69 -18.46 11.14
C LYS A 87 7.31 -18.92 10.67
N LYS A 88 7.06 -20.24 10.65
CA LYS A 88 5.74 -20.81 10.30
C LYS A 88 4.67 -20.58 11.38
N LYS A 89 5.06 -20.34 12.63
CA LYS A 89 4.15 -20.00 13.74
C LYS A 89 3.52 -18.62 13.56
N TYR A 90 4.27 -17.66 13.00
CA TYR A 90 3.81 -16.28 12.80
C TYR A 90 3.30 -15.96 11.39
N VAL A 91 3.50 -16.85 10.42
CA VAL A 91 2.69 -16.84 9.19
C VAL A 91 1.30 -17.30 9.62
N ALA A 92 0.49 -16.30 9.95
CA ALA A 92 -0.92 -16.41 10.20
C ALA A 92 -1.55 -17.45 9.23
N LYS A 93 -1.97 -18.61 9.75
CA LYS A 93 -2.94 -19.54 9.12
C LYS A 93 -4.33 -18.87 9.01
N VAL A 94 -4.37 -17.56 8.82
CA VAL A 94 -5.55 -16.70 8.95
C VAL A 94 -6.28 -16.56 7.61
N PHE A 95 -5.60 -16.86 6.51
CA PHE A 95 -6.27 -16.93 5.22
C PHE A 95 -6.92 -18.30 5.06
N GLU A 96 -8.23 -18.31 4.84
CA GLU A 96 -8.94 -19.50 4.38
C GLU A 96 -8.17 -20.09 3.20
N LYS A 97 -7.98 -21.42 3.20
CA LYS A 97 -7.34 -22.08 2.07
C LYS A 97 -8.17 -21.75 0.82
N PRO A 98 -7.57 -21.26 -0.28
CA PRO A 98 -8.28 -21.08 -1.53
C PRO A 98 -9.00 -22.37 -1.89
N VAL A 99 -10.32 -22.30 -2.04
CA VAL A 99 -11.12 -23.44 -2.46
C VAL A 99 -11.20 -23.39 -3.98
N LYS A 100 -10.64 -24.42 -4.64
CA LYS A 100 -10.79 -24.57 -6.08
C LYS A 100 -12.27 -24.72 -6.42
N HIS A 101 -12.78 -23.79 -7.20
CA HIS A 101 -14.19 -23.78 -7.57
C HIS A 101 -14.39 -24.54 -8.89
N ASP A 102 -14.30 -25.87 -8.85
CA ASP A 102 -14.36 -26.74 -10.03
C ASP A 102 -15.63 -26.53 -10.88
N VAL A 103 -16.73 -26.13 -10.23
CA VAL A 103 -18.01 -25.84 -10.89
C VAL A 103 -17.93 -24.66 -11.85
N LEU A 104 -17.03 -23.68 -11.63
CA LEU A 104 -16.87 -22.54 -12.56
C LEU A 104 -16.21 -22.92 -13.89
N ARG A 105 -15.64 -24.14 -13.99
CA ARG A 105 -15.04 -24.64 -15.24
C ARG A 105 -16.08 -25.31 -16.15
N LEU A 106 -17.31 -25.48 -15.67
CA LEU A 106 -18.40 -26.10 -16.40
C LEU A 106 -19.15 -25.07 -17.28
N PRO A 107 -19.63 -25.46 -18.48
CA PRO A 107 -20.52 -24.63 -19.26
C PRO A 107 -21.76 -24.20 -18.46
N HIS A 108 -22.21 -22.96 -18.65
CA HIS A 108 -23.36 -22.34 -17.95
C HIS A 108 -23.20 -22.15 -16.44
N SER A 109 -22.01 -22.35 -15.89
CA SER A 109 -21.71 -21.94 -14.52
C SER A 109 -21.84 -20.42 -14.37
N ARG A 110 -22.33 -19.98 -13.20
CA ARG A 110 -22.48 -18.56 -12.86
C ARG A 110 -21.55 -18.22 -11.70
N LEU A 111 -20.99 -17.01 -11.73
CA LEU A 111 -20.20 -16.47 -10.63
C LEU A 111 -21.11 -16.18 -9.42
N ASP A 112 -20.70 -16.55 -8.20
CA ASP A 112 -21.32 -16.05 -6.96
C ASP A 112 -20.62 -14.76 -6.56
N LEU A 113 -21.24 -13.62 -6.86
CA LEU A 113 -20.66 -12.29 -6.62
C LEU A 113 -20.33 -12.00 -5.14
N ARG A 114 -20.77 -12.84 -4.19
CA ARG A 114 -20.40 -12.72 -2.76
C ARG A 114 -19.04 -13.34 -2.44
N ARG A 115 -18.42 -14.05 -3.39
CA ARG A 115 -17.13 -14.72 -3.21
C ARG A 115 -16.04 -13.97 -3.96
N TYR A 116 -14.87 -13.90 -3.34
CA TYR A 116 -13.67 -13.38 -3.99
C TYR A 116 -12.96 -14.51 -4.74
N TYR A 117 -12.88 -14.38 -6.06
CA TYR A 117 -12.23 -15.39 -6.91
C TYR A 117 -10.82 -14.94 -7.26
N VAL A 118 -9.81 -15.65 -6.76
CA VAL A 118 -8.43 -15.43 -7.17
C VAL A 118 -8.14 -16.33 -8.36
N ASN A 119 -7.50 -15.81 -9.40
CA ASN A 119 -6.97 -16.69 -10.44
C ASN A 119 -5.77 -17.44 -9.85
N ASP A 120 -5.84 -18.77 -9.78
CA ASP A 120 -4.78 -19.60 -9.17
C ASP A 120 -3.42 -19.42 -9.86
N ASP A 121 -3.41 -18.88 -11.09
CA ASP A 121 -2.21 -18.59 -11.88
C ASP A 121 -1.56 -17.23 -11.55
N VAL A 122 -2.09 -16.47 -10.58
CA VAL A 122 -1.48 -15.22 -10.11
C VAL A 122 -0.31 -15.57 -9.17
N VAL A 123 0.85 -15.86 -9.77
CA VAL A 123 2.11 -16.13 -9.06
C VAL A 123 2.70 -14.85 -8.44
N LYS A 124 2.22 -13.67 -8.86
CA LYS A 124 2.66 -12.37 -8.32
C LYS A 124 1.58 -11.81 -7.40
N ALA A 125 1.88 -11.72 -6.10
CA ALA A 125 1.08 -10.91 -5.19
C ALA A 125 0.93 -9.51 -5.79
N ARG A 126 -0.31 -9.06 -6.04
CA ARG A 126 -0.56 -7.65 -6.33
C ARG A 126 -0.29 -6.89 -5.04
N THR A 127 0.75 -6.08 -5.07
CA THR A 127 1.18 -5.31 -3.89
C THR A 127 0.46 -3.97 -3.80
N SER A 128 -0.16 -3.50 -4.88
CA SER A 128 -0.95 -2.26 -4.94
C SER A 128 -2.46 -2.52 -5.06
N PRO A 129 -3.30 -1.57 -4.65
CA PRO A 129 -4.72 -1.57 -4.96
C PRO A 129 -4.96 -1.59 -6.47
N PHE A 130 -6.15 -2.06 -6.83
CA PHE A 130 -6.61 -2.10 -8.22
C PHE A 130 -8.13 -2.21 -8.27
N TYR A 131 -8.70 -1.69 -9.35
CA TYR A 131 -10.08 -1.93 -9.78
C TYR A 131 -10.15 -3.00 -10.88
N GLU A 132 -11.20 -3.83 -10.84
CA GLU A 132 -11.49 -4.84 -11.86
C GLU A 132 -12.89 -4.59 -12.44
N ASN A 133 -12.94 -4.20 -13.72
CA ASN A 133 -14.16 -3.76 -14.41
C ASN A 133 -15.21 -4.87 -14.47
N GLU A 134 -14.79 -6.08 -14.85
CA GLU A 134 -15.65 -7.25 -15.07
C GLU A 134 -16.27 -7.79 -13.78
N ARG A 135 -15.80 -7.30 -12.63
CA ARG A 135 -16.34 -7.65 -11.31
C ARG A 135 -16.91 -6.47 -10.56
N ASN A 136 -16.68 -5.25 -11.05
CA ASN A 136 -17.02 -4.02 -10.35
C ASN A 136 -16.49 -4.03 -8.90
N THR A 137 -15.21 -4.37 -8.74
CA THR A 137 -14.58 -4.51 -7.40
C THR A 137 -13.29 -3.72 -7.29
N ILE A 138 -13.12 -3.01 -6.17
CA ILE A 138 -11.82 -2.50 -5.71
C ILE A 138 -11.23 -3.53 -4.75
N THR A 139 -9.98 -3.93 -5.00
CA THR A 139 -9.22 -4.77 -4.07
C THR A 139 -8.11 -3.96 -3.44
N VAL A 140 -8.05 -3.95 -2.12
CA VAL A 140 -6.98 -3.31 -1.35
C VAL A 140 -6.15 -4.39 -0.64
N PRO A 141 -4.91 -4.66 -1.10
CA PRO A 141 -4.03 -5.57 -0.40
C PRO A 141 -3.79 -5.12 1.05
N LEU A 142 -3.72 -6.07 1.99
CA LEU A 142 -3.50 -5.76 3.41
C LEU A 142 -2.21 -4.93 3.66
N ILE A 143 -1.20 -5.06 2.78
CA ILE A 143 0.03 -4.26 2.85
C ILE A 143 -0.20 -2.76 2.57
N PHE A 144 -1.35 -2.35 2.03
CA PHE A 144 -1.70 -0.93 1.94
C PHE A 144 -2.39 -0.43 3.22
N LEU A 145 -2.87 -1.33 4.08
CA LEU A 145 -3.60 -1.01 5.31
C LEU A 145 -2.68 -0.87 6.53
N HIS A 146 -1.51 -0.24 6.36
CA HIS A 146 -0.59 0.04 7.47
C HIS A 146 0.00 1.45 7.38
N PHE A 147 0.49 1.96 8.51
CA PHE A 147 1.17 3.24 8.59
C PHE A 147 2.42 3.26 7.68
N PRO A 148 2.70 4.33 6.92
CA PRO A 148 2.05 5.65 6.95
C PRO A 148 0.81 5.79 6.04
N LEU A 149 0.47 4.79 5.22
CA LEU A 149 -0.64 4.89 4.26
C LEU A 149 -2.01 4.86 4.95
N PHE A 150 -2.17 3.99 5.96
CA PHE A 150 -3.40 3.88 6.72
C PHE A 150 -3.17 3.43 8.17
N ASP A 151 -3.76 4.17 9.11
CA ASP A 151 -3.99 3.75 10.49
C ASP A 151 -5.34 4.31 10.93
N HIS A 152 -6.22 3.50 11.54
CA HIS A 152 -7.53 3.96 12.01
C HIS A 152 -7.43 5.08 13.07
N ARG A 153 -6.27 5.24 13.70
CA ARG A 153 -5.98 6.28 14.71
C ARG A 153 -5.31 7.52 14.10
N GLN A 154 -4.90 7.49 12.84
CA GLN A 154 -4.33 8.67 12.20
C GLN A 154 -5.41 9.74 12.06
N HIS A 155 -5.00 11.01 12.06
CA HIS A 155 -5.93 12.10 11.85
C HIS A 155 -6.70 11.91 10.54
N SER A 156 -8.01 12.19 10.53
CA SER A 156 -8.87 11.95 9.36
C SER A 156 -8.31 12.58 8.09
N ILE A 157 -7.71 13.77 8.19
CA ILE A 157 -7.06 14.42 7.04
C ILE A 157 -6.08 13.50 6.29
N PHE A 158 -5.27 12.71 7.01
CA PHE A 158 -4.32 11.76 6.43
C PHE A 158 -5.02 10.49 5.92
N GLN A 159 -6.12 10.08 6.56
CA GLN A 159 -6.94 8.98 6.05
C GLN A 159 -7.50 9.33 4.67
N TYR A 160 -8.00 10.55 4.49
CA TYR A 160 -8.61 10.99 3.23
C TYR A 160 -7.57 11.37 2.16
N SER A 161 -6.48 12.06 2.53
CA SER A 161 -5.46 12.48 1.56
C SER A 161 -4.57 11.32 1.07
N LEU A 162 -4.37 10.27 1.86
CA LEU A 162 -3.59 9.09 1.48
C LEU A 162 -4.49 7.96 1.00
N MET A 163 -5.01 7.15 1.91
CA MET A 163 -5.85 5.99 1.58
C MET A 163 -7.12 6.40 0.82
N GLY A 164 -7.76 7.51 1.21
CA GLY A 164 -8.92 8.04 0.50
C GLY A 164 -8.59 8.44 -0.93
N GLY A 165 -7.43 9.07 -1.17
CA GLY A 165 -6.93 9.37 -2.51
C GLY A 165 -6.72 8.11 -3.36
N VAL A 166 -6.11 7.08 -2.78
CA VAL A 166 -5.90 5.78 -3.46
C VAL A 166 -7.24 5.10 -3.77
N LEU A 167 -8.16 5.03 -2.81
CA LEU A 167 -9.49 4.46 -3.03
C LEU A 167 -10.30 5.24 -4.07
N ALA A 168 -10.20 6.57 -4.06
CA ALA A 168 -10.88 7.42 -5.02
C ALA A 168 -10.30 7.27 -6.43
N HIS A 169 -8.98 7.05 -6.55
CA HIS A 169 -8.33 6.69 -7.81
C HIS A 169 -8.89 5.34 -8.33
N GLU A 170 -8.89 4.30 -7.51
CA GLU A 170 -9.41 2.98 -7.92
C GLU A 170 -10.90 3.04 -8.27
N LEU A 171 -11.70 3.76 -7.49
CA LEU A 171 -13.11 3.97 -7.80
C LEU A 171 -13.30 4.72 -9.13
N SER A 172 -12.42 5.66 -9.43
CA SER A 172 -12.48 6.44 -10.67
C SER A 172 -12.22 5.58 -11.91
N HIS A 173 -11.59 4.41 -11.79
CA HIS A 173 -11.51 3.45 -12.89
C HIS A 173 -12.87 2.92 -13.33
N ALA A 174 -13.91 2.94 -12.50
CA ALA A 174 -15.26 2.59 -12.92
C ALA A 174 -15.91 3.65 -13.84
N PHE A 175 -15.38 4.88 -13.84
CA PHE A 175 -16.03 6.05 -14.42
C PHE A 175 -15.13 6.82 -15.40
N GLU A 176 -13.93 6.34 -15.68
CA GLU A 176 -13.11 6.85 -16.77
C GLU A 176 -13.58 6.31 -18.13
N HIS A 177 -12.98 6.77 -19.23
CA HIS A 177 -13.47 6.52 -20.58
C HIS A 177 -13.59 5.05 -21.02
N GLU A 178 -12.82 4.14 -20.43
CA GLU A 178 -12.93 2.70 -20.67
C GLU A 178 -13.87 2.04 -19.65
N GLY A 179 -13.72 2.36 -18.36
CA GLY A 179 -14.54 1.81 -17.28
C GLY A 179 -16.02 2.17 -17.35
N ILE A 180 -16.37 3.34 -17.86
CA ILE A 180 -17.77 3.76 -18.03
C ILE A 180 -18.55 2.82 -18.96
N LEU A 181 -17.87 1.99 -19.75
CA LEU A 181 -18.47 1.00 -20.64
C LEU A 181 -18.96 -0.24 -19.92
N PHE A 182 -18.75 -0.35 -18.60
CA PHE A 182 -19.19 -1.47 -17.78
C PHE A 182 -20.39 -1.06 -16.91
N ASP A 183 -21.34 -1.97 -16.72
CA ASP A 183 -22.45 -1.80 -15.80
C ASP A 183 -22.09 -2.30 -14.39
N ALA A 184 -23.03 -2.20 -13.46
CA ALA A 184 -22.80 -2.58 -12.06
C ALA A 184 -22.50 -4.07 -11.87
N ASP A 185 -22.84 -4.91 -12.84
CA ASP A 185 -22.59 -6.35 -12.85
C ASP A 185 -21.33 -6.72 -13.67
N GLY A 186 -20.61 -5.72 -14.20
CA GLY A 186 -19.38 -5.91 -14.99
C GLY A 186 -19.63 -6.31 -16.45
N ASN A 187 -20.84 -6.12 -16.98
CA ASN A 187 -21.16 -6.36 -18.39
C ASN A 187 -21.04 -5.07 -19.21
N GLU A 188 -21.01 -5.19 -20.55
CA GLU A 188 -21.07 -4.02 -21.43
C GLU A 188 -22.34 -3.19 -21.19
N SER A 189 -22.16 -1.88 -21.01
CA SER A 189 -23.21 -0.94 -20.62
C SER A 189 -23.67 -0.08 -21.80
N PRO A 190 -24.92 -0.26 -22.29
CA PRO A 190 -25.50 0.66 -23.27
C PRO A 190 -25.63 2.10 -22.77
N VAL A 191 -25.88 2.28 -21.46
CA VAL A 191 -25.93 3.61 -20.83
C VAL A 191 -24.53 4.23 -20.79
N GLY A 192 -23.53 3.42 -20.47
CA GLY A 192 -22.12 3.79 -20.51
C GLY A 192 -21.68 4.32 -21.88
N LEU A 193 -22.06 3.60 -22.94
CA LEU A 193 -21.84 4.02 -24.32
C LEU A 193 -22.51 5.38 -24.62
N GLN A 194 -23.75 5.57 -24.19
CA GLN A 194 -24.46 6.84 -24.37
C GLN A 194 -23.76 8.00 -23.63
N ILE A 195 -23.32 7.78 -22.40
CA ILE A 195 -22.56 8.77 -21.61
C ILE A 195 -21.26 9.13 -22.33
N ARG A 196 -20.52 8.11 -22.78
CA ARG A 196 -19.26 8.29 -23.50
C ARG A 196 -19.44 9.14 -24.76
N ASP A 197 -20.56 9.00 -25.45
CA ASP A 197 -20.85 9.72 -26.69
C ASP A 197 -21.38 11.15 -26.46
N THR A 198 -21.63 11.54 -25.20
CA THR A 198 -22.02 12.93 -24.90
C THR A 198 -20.88 13.91 -25.15
N LYS A 199 -21.24 15.12 -25.61
CA LYS A 199 -20.25 16.20 -25.83
C LYS A 199 -19.51 16.58 -24.54
N ALA A 200 -20.20 16.58 -23.40
CA ALA A 200 -19.59 16.94 -22.11
C ALA A 200 -18.47 15.96 -21.74
N PHE A 201 -18.75 14.65 -21.79
CA PHE A 201 -17.77 13.61 -21.48
C PHE A 201 -16.57 13.64 -22.44
N GLN A 202 -16.84 13.75 -23.76
CA GLN A 202 -15.80 13.87 -24.78
C GLN A 202 -14.93 15.12 -24.60
N ASN A 203 -15.51 16.25 -24.20
CA ASN A 203 -14.75 17.47 -23.96
C ASN A 203 -13.86 17.34 -22.73
N ALA A 204 -14.32 16.69 -21.66
CA ALA A 204 -13.52 16.46 -20.46
C ALA A 204 -12.36 15.48 -20.73
N ILE A 205 -12.57 14.41 -21.50
CA ILE A 205 -11.47 13.54 -21.96
C ILE A 205 -10.46 14.33 -22.79
N LYS A 206 -10.93 15.12 -23.76
CA LYS A 206 -10.06 15.97 -24.59
C LYS A 206 -9.27 16.97 -23.76
N CYS A 207 -9.87 17.51 -22.70
CA CYS A 207 -9.18 18.38 -21.75
C CYS A 207 -8.02 17.64 -21.06
N ALA A 208 -8.29 16.48 -20.47
CA ALA A 208 -7.27 15.69 -19.78
C ALA A 208 -6.13 15.21 -20.71
N ALA A 209 -6.44 15.03 -22.01
CA ALA A 209 -5.49 14.59 -23.04
C ALA A 209 -4.67 15.72 -23.70
N GLN A 210 -4.77 16.98 -23.23
CA GLN A 210 -4.05 18.11 -23.83
C GLN A 210 -2.53 18.01 -23.67
N THR A 211 -2.06 17.31 -22.64
CA THR A 211 -0.64 17.02 -22.41
C THR A 211 -0.39 15.53 -22.61
N PRO A 212 0.80 15.13 -23.08
CA PRO A 212 1.17 13.72 -23.15
C PRO A 212 0.98 13.01 -21.80
N ALA A 213 0.45 11.79 -21.86
CA ALA A 213 0.31 10.88 -20.74
C ALA A 213 0.74 9.49 -21.19
N VAL A 214 1.35 8.71 -20.29
CA VAL A 214 1.65 7.29 -20.51
C VAL A 214 0.35 6.50 -20.66
N SER A 215 -0.65 6.82 -19.84
CA SER A 215 -1.99 6.25 -19.91
C SER A 215 -3.03 7.34 -19.62
N LEU A 216 -3.95 7.54 -20.55
CA LEU A 216 -5.06 8.46 -20.35
C LEU A 216 -6.06 7.95 -19.30
N LYS A 217 -6.23 6.62 -19.23
CA LYS A 217 -7.03 5.96 -18.18
C LYS A 217 -6.51 6.32 -16.79
N GLU A 218 -5.20 6.15 -16.57
CA GLU A 218 -4.58 6.45 -15.27
C GLU A 218 -4.64 7.94 -14.95
N ARG A 219 -4.42 8.79 -15.97
CA ARG A 219 -4.56 10.25 -15.82
C ARG A 219 -5.96 10.64 -15.36
N LEU A 220 -7.00 10.09 -15.98
CA LEU A 220 -8.38 10.39 -15.61
C LEU A 220 -8.69 9.88 -14.19
N ALA A 221 -8.20 8.69 -13.83
CA ALA A 221 -8.36 8.14 -12.48
C ALA A 221 -7.69 9.01 -11.41
N ASP A 222 -6.49 9.51 -11.68
CA ASP A 222 -5.77 10.44 -10.82
C ASP A 222 -6.49 11.79 -10.63
N LEU A 223 -6.93 12.41 -11.74
CA LEU A 223 -7.63 13.70 -11.72
C LEU A 223 -8.94 13.59 -10.92
N ASN A 224 -9.77 12.60 -11.27
CA ASN A 224 -11.05 12.37 -10.61
C ASN A 224 -10.87 11.91 -9.16
N GLY A 225 -9.86 11.08 -8.90
CA GLY A 225 -9.57 10.56 -7.57
C GLY A 225 -9.17 11.65 -6.59
N LEU A 226 -8.26 12.55 -6.97
CA LEU A 226 -7.90 13.68 -6.12
C LEU A 226 -9.09 14.61 -5.87
N GLN A 227 -9.85 14.93 -6.92
CA GLN A 227 -11.05 15.78 -6.82
C GLN A 227 -12.08 15.18 -5.85
N LEU A 228 -12.39 13.89 -6.00
CA LEU A 228 -13.33 13.18 -5.14
C LEU A 228 -12.84 13.09 -3.70
N ALA A 229 -11.57 12.75 -3.47
CA ALA A 229 -11.01 12.65 -2.13
C ALA A 229 -11.04 13.99 -1.39
N TYR A 230 -10.70 15.08 -2.10
CA TYR A 230 -10.74 16.44 -1.56
C TYR A 230 -12.18 16.85 -1.20
N ASP A 231 -13.12 16.64 -2.12
CA ASP A 231 -14.52 17.01 -1.93
C ASP A 231 -15.21 16.17 -0.85
N THR A 232 -14.80 14.92 -0.68
CA THR A 232 -15.33 14.08 0.39
C THR A 232 -14.88 14.58 1.77
N PHE A 233 -13.64 15.08 1.88
CA PHE A 233 -13.13 15.59 3.16
C PHE A 233 -13.67 16.98 3.50
N PHE A 234 -13.70 17.88 2.52
CA PHE A 234 -14.04 19.29 2.75
C PHE A 234 -15.50 19.65 2.43
N GLY A 235 -16.17 18.86 1.59
CA GLY A 235 -17.49 19.15 1.02
C GLY A 235 -17.39 19.65 -0.44
N LEU A 236 -18.41 19.40 -1.25
CA LEU A 236 -18.45 19.78 -2.67
C LEU A 236 -18.36 21.30 -2.89
N ASP A 237 -19.05 22.08 -2.05
CA ASP A 237 -19.12 23.56 -2.11
C ASP A 237 -18.13 24.23 -1.17
N HIS A 238 -17.10 23.51 -0.76
CA HIS A 238 -16.14 24.00 0.21
C HIS A 238 -15.44 25.28 -0.26
N ASN A 239 -15.35 26.23 0.66
CA ASN A 239 -14.49 27.39 0.54
C ASN A 239 -13.34 27.30 1.55
N SER A 240 -12.15 26.96 1.06
CA SER A 240 -10.93 26.80 1.89
C SER A 240 -10.53 28.06 2.61
N GLN A 241 -10.92 29.22 2.11
CA GLN A 241 -10.61 30.49 2.73
C GLN A 241 -11.37 30.67 4.06
N LEU A 242 -12.48 29.94 4.25
CA LEU A 242 -13.29 29.98 5.46
C LEU A 242 -12.95 28.85 6.45
N TYR A 243 -12.04 27.94 6.07
CA TYR A 243 -11.76 26.75 6.85
C TYR A 243 -10.69 27.03 7.92
N THR A 244 -11.10 27.00 9.19
CA THR A 244 -10.23 27.37 10.34
C THR A 244 -9.60 26.17 11.04
N TYR A 245 -9.96 24.95 10.66
CA TYR A 245 -9.45 23.75 11.30
C TYR A 245 -7.96 23.54 10.98
N ARG A 246 -7.19 23.20 12.02
CA ARG A 246 -5.76 22.89 11.94
C ARG A 246 -5.48 21.63 12.76
N PRO A 247 -4.82 20.60 12.21
CA PRO A 247 -4.43 19.44 13.00
C PRO A 247 -3.33 19.80 14.00
N TYR A 248 -3.54 19.43 15.27
CA TYR A 248 -2.70 19.81 16.42
C TYR A 248 -1.18 19.70 16.20
N ALA A 249 -0.73 18.67 15.47
CA ALA A 249 0.68 18.45 15.21
C ALA A 249 1.32 19.40 14.16
N PHE A 250 0.50 20.14 13.40
CA PHE A 250 0.94 20.97 12.26
C PHE A 250 0.34 22.39 12.28
N GLU A 251 -0.34 22.78 13.36
CA GLU A 251 -1.09 24.06 13.42
C GLU A 251 -0.20 25.29 13.21
N SER A 252 1.09 25.19 13.54
CA SER A 252 2.11 26.23 13.36
C SER A 252 2.58 26.38 11.92
N GLU A 253 2.47 25.34 11.09
CA GLU A 253 3.09 25.31 9.76
C GLU A 253 2.08 25.42 8.62
N PHE A 254 0.94 24.71 8.73
CA PHE A 254 0.03 24.54 7.60
C PHE A 254 -1.44 24.69 8.04
N GLN A 255 -2.24 25.34 7.18
CA GLN A 255 -3.70 25.20 7.26
C GLN A 255 -4.11 23.79 6.82
N ALA A 256 -5.26 23.28 7.27
CA ALA A 256 -5.71 21.96 6.87
C ALA A 256 -5.77 21.74 5.34
N PRO A 257 -6.29 22.66 4.50
CA PRO A 257 -6.28 22.45 3.05
C PRO A 257 -4.87 22.27 2.48
N GLN A 258 -3.88 23.05 2.96
CA GLN A 258 -2.48 22.90 2.56
C GLN A 258 -1.90 21.56 2.99
N LEU A 259 -2.19 21.13 4.22
CA LEU A 259 -1.74 19.84 4.75
C LEU A 259 -2.35 18.65 4.01
N PHE A 260 -3.60 18.74 3.55
CA PHE A 260 -4.23 17.73 2.71
C PHE A 260 -3.41 17.51 1.42
N HIS A 261 -3.14 18.58 0.69
CA HIS A 261 -2.36 18.51 -0.57
C HIS A 261 -0.93 18.01 -0.34
N LEU A 262 -0.27 18.47 0.72
CA LEU A 262 1.08 18.02 1.06
C LEU A 262 1.09 16.53 1.40
N SER A 263 0.13 16.05 2.18
CA SER A 263 0.00 14.65 2.50
C SER A 263 -0.30 13.81 1.25
N TYR A 264 -1.20 14.25 0.37
CA TYR A 264 -1.46 13.58 -0.91
C TYR A 264 -0.17 13.47 -1.74
N ALA A 265 0.58 14.56 -1.89
CA ALA A 265 1.82 14.58 -2.65
C ALA A 265 2.91 13.66 -2.05
N GLN A 266 2.91 13.45 -0.73
CA GLN A 266 3.86 12.55 -0.06
C GLN A 266 3.70 11.08 -0.47
N PHE A 267 2.52 10.65 -0.92
CA PHE A 267 2.32 9.30 -1.46
C PHE A 267 3.25 9.01 -2.65
N PHE A 268 3.53 10.04 -3.45
CA PHE A 268 4.32 9.98 -4.68
C PHE A 268 5.82 10.25 -4.45
N CYS A 269 6.24 10.44 -3.20
CA CYS A 269 7.64 10.68 -2.88
C CYS A 269 8.44 9.38 -2.89
N GLY A 270 9.40 9.27 -3.80
CA GLY A 270 10.30 8.13 -3.86
C GLY A 270 11.20 8.14 -5.09
N ILE A 271 12.10 7.16 -5.15
CA ILE A 271 12.97 6.89 -6.32
C ILE A 271 12.63 5.51 -6.88
N LEU A 272 11.36 5.10 -6.74
CA LEU A 272 10.92 3.83 -7.29
C LEU A 272 10.91 3.91 -8.82
N PRO A 273 11.18 2.80 -9.53
CA PRO A 273 10.96 2.74 -10.96
C PRO A 273 9.51 3.17 -11.28
N PRO A 274 9.28 3.85 -12.42
CA PRO A 274 7.93 4.24 -12.81
C PRO A 274 6.98 3.04 -12.78
N VAL A 275 5.82 3.22 -12.17
CA VAL A 275 4.79 2.20 -12.16
C VAL A 275 4.35 1.96 -13.61
N LEU A 276 4.30 0.70 -14.02
CA LEU A 276 3.90 0.36 -15.39
C LEU A 276 2.51 0.94 -15.69
N GLY A 277 2.35 1.54 -16.86
CA GLY A 277 1.10 2.15 -17.28
C GLY A 277 0.81 3.52 -16.66
N HIS A 278 1.62 4.03 -15.74
CA HIS A 278 1.41 5.33 -15.11
C HIS A 278 2.41 6.38 -15.60
N ASP A 279 2.00 7.64 -15.51
CA ASP A 279 2.94 8.75 -15.62
C ASP A 279 3.97 8.72 -14.48
N ARG A 280 5.07 9.46 -14.64
CA ARG A 280 6.01 9.67 -13.55
C ARG A 280 5.31 10.34 -12.37
N ASP A 281 5.69 9.97 -11.16
CA ASP A 281 5.13 10.48 -9.91
C ASP A 281 5.10 12.01 -9.81
N ASP A 282 6.16 12.70 -10.26
CA ASP A 282 6.21 14.16 -10.30
C ASP A 282 5.23 14.77 -11.30
N VAL A 283 5.00 14.09 -12.44
CA VAL A 283 3.99 14.51 -13.42
C VAL A 283 2.59 14.29 -12.86
N ARG A 284 2.33 13.14 -12.23
CA ARG A 284 1.04 12.83 -11.59
C ARG A 284 0.67 13.91 -10.57
N VAL A 285 1.56 14.22 -9.62
CA VAL A 285 1.30 15.26 -8.61
C VAL A 285 1.00 16.60 -9.28
N ASN A 286 1.88 17.08 -10.16
CA ASN A 286 1.77 18.43 -10.74
C ASN A 286 0.53 18.59 -11.62
N VAL A 287 0.18 17.58 -12.43
CA VAL A 287 -1.02 17.64 -13.27
C VAL A 287 -2.28 17.59 -12.42
N ASN A 288 -2.31 16.75 -11.39
CA ASN A 288 -3.48 16.63 -10.52
C ASN A 288 -3.79 17.93 -9.79
N VAL A 289 -2.79 18.53 -9.14
CA VAL A 289 -3.00 19.78 -8.39
C VAL A 289 -3.27 20.97 -9.31
N ALA A 290 -2.74 20.98 -10.54
CA ALA A 290 -3.08 22.00 -11.55
C ALA A 290 -4.55 21.90 -12.00
N ASN A 291 -5.15 20.72 -11.92
CA ASN A 291 -6.54 20.45 -12.26
C ASN A 291 -7.47 20.38 -11.03
N LEU A 292 -7.01 20.89 -9.88
CA LEU A 292 -7.84 21.09 -8.69
C LEU A 292 -7.85 22.58 -8.34
N ARG A 293 -8.94 23.28 -8.65
CA ARG A 293 -9.05 24.75 -8.45
C ARG A 293 -8.62 25.18 -7.05
N GLN A 294 -9.05 24.41 -6.05
CA GLN A 294 -8.79 24.68 -4.63
C GLN A 294 -7.30 24.71 -4.31
N PHE A 295 -6.45 23.93 -4.98
CA PHE A 295 -5.00 23.98 -4.74
C PHE A 295 -4.43 25.40 -4.90
N SER A 296 -4.84 26.10 -5.97
CA SER A 296 -4.37 27.46 -6.22
C SER A 296 -4.86 28.47 -5.17
N LEU A 297 -6.07 28.26 -4.63
CA LEU A 297 -6.62 29.06 -3.54
C LEU A 297 -5.89 28.79 -2.22
N ASP A 298 -5.63 27.53 -1.91
CA ASP A 298 -5.05 27.05 -0.64
C ASP A 298 -3.60 27.50 -0.48
N PHE A 299 -2.85 27.51 -1.58
CA PHE A 299 -1.45 27.96 -1.61
C PHE A 299 -1.28 29.40 -2.07
N LYS A 300 -2.38 30.11 -2.38
CA LYS A 300 -2.36 31.47 -2.94
C LYS A 300 -1.42 31.57 -4.14
N CYS A 301 -1.49 30.59 -5.04
CA CYS A 301 -0.70 30.58 -6.26
C CYS A 301 -0.99 31.87 -7.04
N PRO A 302 0.02 32.50 -7.67
CA PRO A 302 -0.21 33.66 -8.51
C PRO A 302 -1.28 33.33 -9.57
N PRO A 303 -2.28 34.20 -9.79
CA PRO A 303 -3.26 33.97 -10.83
C PRO A 303 -2.52 33.84 -12.16
N PRO A 304 -2.73 32.76 -12.93
CA PRO A 304 -2.08 32.64 -14.22
C PRO A 304 -2.61 33.76 -15.13
N ALA A 305 -1.75 34.32 -16.00
CA ALA A 305 -2.12 35.39 -16.94
C ALA A 305 -3.34 35.00 -17.81
N VAL A 306 -3.46 33.70 -18.10
CA VAL A 306 -4.65 32.97 -18.53
C VAL A 306 -4.47 31.55 -17.96
N GLN A 307 -5.48 30.96 -17.32
CA GLN A 307 -5.43 29.55 -16.89
C GLN A 307 -5.49 28.68 -18.15
N SER A 308 -4.32 28.46 -18.73
CA SER A 308 -4.13 27.75 -20.00
C SER A 308 -3.13 26.62 -19.75
N PRO A 309 -3.57 25.35 -19.77
CA PRO A 309 -4.93 24.91 -20.09
C PRO A 309 -5.98 25.17 -18.99
N PRO A 310 -7.28 25.18 -19.34
CA PRO A 310 -8.37 25.22 -18.35
C PRO A 310 -8.33 23.97 -17.45
N VAL A 311 -8.82 24.11 -16.22
CA VAL A 311 -8.98 22.99 -15.28
C VAL A 311 -9.93 21.94 -15.89
N CYS A 312 -9.48 20.69 -15.94
CA CYS A 312 -10.24 19.56 -16.44
C CYS A 312 -11.05 18.90 -15.31
N GLU A 313 -12.36 18.90 -15.45
CA GLU A 313 -13.31 18.30 -14.51
C GLU A 313 -14.24 17.38 -15.30
N LEU A 314 -14.28 16.08 -14.94
CA LEU A 314 -15.16 15.10 -15.60
C LEU A 314 -16.47 14.94 -14.82
N TRP A 315 -16.37 14.68 -13.52
CA TRP A 315 -17.51 14.32 -12.67
C TRP A 315 -17.90 15.38 -11.63
N ARG A 316 -17.12 16.47 -11.51
CA ARG A 316 -17.48 17.56 -10.59
C ARG A 316 -18.62 18.40 -11.18
N PRO A 317 -19.61 18.79 -10.35
CA PRO A 317 -20.66 19.71 -10.77
C PRO A 317 -20.08 21.03 -11.30
N THR A 318 -20.67 21.56 -12.35
CA THR A 318 -20.32 22.92 -12.80
C THR A 318 -20.85 23.96 -11.81
N ALA A 319 -20.17 25.11 -11.70
CA ALA A 319 -20.59 26.19 -10.79
C ALA A 319 -22.06 26.63 -10.97
N SER A 320 -22.65 26.44 -12.16
CA SER A 320 -24.07 26.74 -12.43
C SER A 320 -25.04 25.71 -11.82
N SER A 321 -24.61 24.47 -11.58
CA SER A 321 -25.47 23.40 -11.03
C SER A 321 -25.61 23.43 -9.50
N ILE A 322 -24.68 24.07 -8.80
CA ILE A 322 -24.71 24.23 -7.35
C ILE A 322 -25.81 25.22 -6.92
N LEU A 323 -26.04 26.26 -7.73
CA LEU A 323 -27.05 27.30 -7.45
C LEU A 323 -28.51 26.84 -7.61
N VAL A 324 -28.77 25.67 -8.19
CA VAL A 324 -30.13 25.15 -8.40
C VAL A 324 -30.60 24.27 -7.23
N SER A 325 -29.70 23.90 -6.31
CA SER A 325 -29.99 22.98 -5.21
C SER A 325 -29.95 23.63 -3.82
N ALA A 326 -29.89 24.96 -3.73
CA ALA A 326 -29.86 25.73 -2.49
C ALA A 326 -31.20 26.40 -2.17
#